data_AF-A0A9D7P7N4-F1
#
_entry.id   AF-A0A9D7P7N4-F1
#
_cell.length_a   1.000
_cell.length_b   1.000
_cell.length_c   1.000
_cell.angle_alpha   90.00
_cell.angle_beta   90.00
_cell.angle_gamma   90.00
#
_symmetry.space_group_name_H-M   'P 1'
#
loop_
_entity.id
_entity.type
_entity.pdbx_description
1 polymer ?
#
loop_
_entity_poly.entity_id
_entity_poly.type
_entity_poly.pdbx_seq_one_letter_code
_entity_poly.pdbx_strand_id
1 'polypeptide(L)'
;MNVTHLECSKCGVPYEPNHIYNLCTACGKPLLVRYDLKAAADCMKRDDLKNRISSLWRYREVLPVVSDENIVTLGEGWTPLIHASRLGQKIGLNGLYIKDESLNPTGAFKARGLCLAVSMAKELGIKKVAIPSAGNAAGAMAAYAARAGMEAHVFMPVDTPVANRIECVELGAHVTLINGLITDCGAEVAKRKEAEGWFDVSTLKEPYRIEGKKTMGYELAEQFNWELPDVILYPTGGGTGLVGMWKAFDEMEQMGWIGSKRPRMYTVQATGCAPIVRAFENGWDEAPEFENAHTVASGLRVPRAIGDFIMLNILRTSGGGAVAVTDEEMITATREIGSLEGMFCAPEGAACLPVLRKLIAEGKVTSKDRVVIFNTGAGMKYLEAYGLKTA
;
A
#
# COMPACT_ATOMS: atom_id res chain seq x y z
N MET A 1 9.87 3.58 23.37
CA MET A 1 9.41 2.73 22.26
C MET A 1 8.31 1.83 22.78
N ASN A 2 7.23 1.66 22.01
CA ASN A 2 6.07 0.89 22.45
C ASN A 2 5.93 -0.48 21.77
N VAL A 3 6.91 -0.94 20.97
CA VAL A 3 6.85 -2.28 20.37
C VAL A 3 6.95 -3.34 21.47
N THR A 4 6.04 -4.30 21.48
CA THR A 4 6.06 -5.41 22.44
C THR A 4 6.63 -6.68 21.82
N HIS A 5 6.16 -7.06 20.64
CA HIS A 5 6.60 -8.23 19.90
C HIS A 5 6.19 -8.13 18.43
N LEU A 6 6.68 -9.06 17.61
CA LEU A 6 6.10 -9.38 16.32
C LEU A 6 5.20 -10.61 16.49
N GLU A 7 4.10 -10.68 15.74
CA GLU A 7 3.14 -11.78 15.83
C GLU A 7 2.81 -12.34 14.45
N CYS A 8 2.80 -13.66 14.28
CA CYS A 8 2.33 -14.26 13.04
C CYS A 8 0.84 -13.99 12.82
N SER A 9 0.53 -13.36 11.69
CA SER A 9 -0.85 -13.03 11.28
C SER A 9 -1.80 -14.22 11.12
N LYS A 10 -1.29 -15.47 11.03
CA LYS A 10 -2.11 -16.68 10.90
C LYS A 10 -2.09 -17.59 12.13
N CYS A 11 -0.90 -17.93 12.65
CA CYS A 11 -0.79 -18.89 13.76
C CYS A 11 -0.61 -18.24 15.14
N GLY A 12 -0.50 -16.90 15.23
CA GLY A 12 -0.36 -16.19 16.50
C GLY A 12 0.96 -16.40 17.23
N VAL A 13 1.93 -17.13 16.66
CA VAL A 13 3.24 -17.34 17.28
C VAL A 13 3.94 -15.98 17.47
N PRO A 14 4.39 -15.65 18.70
CA PRO A 14 5.12 -14.43 18.96
C PRO A 14 6.60 -14.57 18.59
N TYR A 15 7.20 -13.46 18.23
CA TYR A 15 8.61 -13.30 17.86
C TYR A 15 9.18 -12.07 18.56
N GLU A 16 10.41 -12.18 19.03
CA GLU A 16 11.10 -11.09 19.72
C GLU A 16 11.25 -9.86 18.80
N PRO A 17 11.09 -8.63 19.31
CA PRO A 17 11.45 -7.45 18.53
C PRO A 17 12.96 -7.39 18.28
N ASN A 18 13.41 -6.47 17.43
CA ASN A 18 14.83 -6.17 17.16
C ASN A 18 15.66 -7.36 16.62
N HIS A 19 15.00 -8.30 15.94
CA HIS A 19 15.63 -9.40 15.24
C HIS A 19 15.30 -9.35 13.74
N ILE A 20 16.20 -9.90 12.93
CA ILE A 20 16.00 -9.98 11.48
C ILE A 20 15.05 -11.14 11.19
N TYR A 21 13.85 -10.79 10.74
CA TYR A 21 12.87 -11.75 10.25
C TYR A 21 12.37 -11.37 8.87
N ASN A 22 12.06 -12.41 8.09
CA ASN A 22 11.16 -12.29 6.97
C ASN A 22 9.76 -12.78 7.37
N LEU A 23 9.41 -14.01 6.99
CA LEU A 23 8.12 -14.63 7.28
C LEU A 23 8.17 -15.43 8.58
N CYS A 24 6.99 -15.77 9.10
CA CYS A 24 6.85 -16.73 10.20
C CYS A 24 7.56 -18.05 9.86
N THR A 25 8.49 -18.46 10.72
CA THR A 25 9.23 -19.72 10.59
C THR A 25 8.36 -20.97 10.79
N ALA A 26 7.20 -20.84 11.44
CA ALA A 26 6.30 -21.96 11.67
C ALA A 26 5.32 -22.23 10.51
N CYS A 27 4.82 -21.18 9.84
CA CYS A 27 3.78 -21.34 8.82
C CYS A 27 3.95 -20.49 7.55
N GLY A 28 5.06 -19.75 7.41
CA GLY A 28 5.38 -18.98 6.22
C GLY A 28 4.46 -17.78 5.94
N LYS A 29 3.68 -17.32 6.92
CA LYS A 29 2.76 -16.17 6.78
C LYS A 29 3.37 -14.88 7.38
N PRO A 30 2.84 -13.69 7.04
CA PRO A 30 3.43 -12.42 7.43
C PRO A 30 3.45 -12.22 8.95
N LEU A 31 4.49 -11.55 9.44
CA LEU A 31 4.57 -11.08 10.82
C LEU A 31 4.02 -9.65 10.92
N LEU A 32 3.28 -9.35 11.98
CA LEU A 32 2.71 -8.04 12.27
C LEU A 32 3.38 -7.46 13.51
N VAL A 33 3.68 -6.16 13.52
CA VAL A 33 4.22 -5.50 14.71
C VAL A 33 3.10 -5.24 15.72
N ARG A 34 3.31 -5.62 16.98
CA ARG A 34 2.42 -5.35 18.10
C ARG A 34 3.00 -4.31 19.04
N TYR A 35 2.13 -3.52 19.63
CA TYR A 35 2.48 -2.35 20.44
C TYR A 35 1.80 -2.39 21.80
N ASP A 36 2.42 -1.81 22.81
CA ASP A 36 1.78 -1.33 24.02
C ASP A 36 1.03 -0.04 23.67
N LEU A 37 -0.21 -0.21 23.23
CA LEU A 37 -1.06 0.90 22.80
C LEU A 37 -1.49 1.80 23.95
N LYS A 38 -1.51 1.28 25.19
CA LYS A 38 -1.76 2.10 26.37
C LYS A 38 -0.61 3.07 26.59
N ALA A 39 0.63 2.57 26.61
CA ALA A 39 1.81 3.41 26.70
C ALA A 39 1.93 4.39 25.51
N ALA A 40 1.55 3.96 24.30
CA ALA A 40 1.49 4.85 23.14
C ALA A 40 0.48 5.98 23.32
N ALA A 41 -0.74 5.68 23.79
CA ALA A 41 -1.77 6.67 24.06
C ALA A 41 -1.42 7.62 25.21
N ASP A 42 -0.58 7.19 26.16
CA ASP A 42 -0.10 8.03 27.26
C ASP A 42 0.91 9.07 26.78
N CYS A 43 1.80 8.71 25.85
CA CYS A 43 2.86 9.57 25.32
C CYS A 43 2.44 10.41 24.10
N MET A 44 1.48 9.93 23.30
CA MET A 44 0.99 10.58 22.09
C MET A 44 -0.46 10.99 22.31
N LYS A 45 -0.77 12.29 22.48
CA LYS A 45 -2.15 12.78 22.53
C LYS A 45 -2.57 13.32 21.16
N ARG A 46 -3.85 13.13 20.81
CA ARG A 46 -4.43 13.60 19.53
C ARG A 46 -4.18 15.08 19.27
N ASP A 47 -4.33 15.92 20.29
CA ASP A 47 -4.18 17.36 20.15
C ASP A 47 -2.72 17.80 19.91
N ASP A 48 -1.74 17.01 20.37
CA ASP A 48 -0.32 17.29 20.15
C ASP A 48 0.07 17.14 18.68
N LEU A 49 -0.67 16.33 17.92
CA LEU A 49 -0.36 16.04 16.53
C LEU A 49 -0.43 17.30 15.66
N LYS A 50 -1.29 18.28 15.98
CA LYS A 50 -1.46 19.53 15.22
C LYS A 50 -0.16 20.33 15.06
N ASN A 51 0.77 20.18 15.99
CA ASN A 51 2.04 20.90 16.00
C ASN A 51 3.22 20.06 15.47
N ARG A 52 2.97 18.81 15.07
CA ARG A 52 4.00 17.92 14.53
C ARG A 52 4.24 18.18 13.05
N ILE A 53 5.41 17.76 12.58
CA ILE A 53 5.78 17.81 11.17
C ILE A 53 4.77 17.04 10.29
N SER A 54 4.47 17.59 9.12
CA SER A 54 3.63 16.97 8.09
C SER A 54 4.35 15.81 7.38
N SER A 55 4.54 14.69 8.07
CA SER A 55 5.08 13.45 7.50
C SER A 55 4.47 12.24 8.21
N LEU A 56 4.71 11.02 7.70
CA LEU A 56 4.26 9.80 8.36
C LEU A 56 4.85 9.64 9.77
N TRP A 57 6.00 10.28 10.05
CA TRP A 57 6.70 10.20 11.33
C TRP A 57 6.00 10.97 12.45
N ARG A 58 4.93 11.71 12.14
CA ARG A 58 4.08 12.33 13.16
C ARG A 58 3.40 11.32 14.08
N TYR A 59 3.32 10.05 13.69
CA TYR A 59 2.78 8.93 14.49
C TYR A 59 3.89 8.06 15.11
N ARG A 60 5.02 8.67 15.46
CA ARG A 60 6.28 8.02 15.90
C ARG A 60 6.10 6.92 16.94
N GLU A 61 5.17 7.09 17.86
CA GLU A 61 4.93 6.22 19.02
C GLU A 61 4.29 4.88 18.66
N VAL A 62 3.72 4.77 17.46
CA VAL A 62 3.17 3.54 16.88
C VAL A 62 3.99 3.09 15.66
N LEU A 63 5.26 3.45 15.58
CA LEU A 63 6.19 3.00 14.55
C LEU A 63 7.37 2.22 15.15
N PRO A 64 7.90 1.20 14.45
CA PRO A 64 8.80 0.21 15.04
C PRO A 64 10.27 0.62 15.15
N VAL A 65 10.66 1.82 14.70
CA VAL A 65 12.06 2.28 14.76
C VAL A 65 12.41 2.72 16.18
N VAL A 66 13.50 2.21 16.74
CA VAL A 66 13.99 2.49 18.11
C VAL A 66 14.67 3.83 18.12
N SER A 67 15.73 3.96 17.34
CA SER A 67 16.61 5.13 17.33
C SER A 67 16.23 6.09 16.21
N ASP A 68 16.07 7.38 16.53
CA ASP A 68 15.76 8.40 15.53
C ASP A 68 16.88 8.55 14.49
N GLU A 69 18.12 8.18 14.82
CA GLU A 69 19.24 8.16 13.88
C GLU A 69 19.05 7.14 12.74
N ASN A 70 18.22 6.12 12.98
CA ASN A 70 17.92 5.05 12.03
C ASN A 70 16.71 5.36 11.14
N ILE A 71 16.05 6.51 11.35
CA ILE A 71 15.00 7.00 10.47
C ILE A 71 15.59 7.38 9.10
N VAL A 72 15.11 6.72 8.05
CA VAL A 72 15.42 7.02 6.65
C VAL A 72 14.16 7.61 6.01
N THR A 73 14.08 8.93 5.94
CA THR A 73 12.94 9.66 5.38
C THR A 73 13.32 10.52 4.18
N LEU A 74 12.35 10.67 3.28
CA LEU A 74 12.35 11.60 2.15
C LEU A 74 11.19 12.62 2.28
N GLY A 75 10.50 12.68 3.42
CA GLY A 75 9.35 13.55 3.66
C GLY A 75 7.99 12.93 3.28
N GLU A 76 7.94 11.60 3.11
CA GLU A 76 6.71 10.87 2.80
C GLU A 76 5.60 11.01 3.84
N GLY A 77 4.36 10.91 3.39
CA GLY A 77 3.17 11.05 4.21
C GLY A 77 2.55 12.43 4.19
N TRP A 78 1.57 12.62 5.07
CA TRP A 78 0.65 13.76 5.14
C TRP A 78 0.10 14.20 3.77
N THR A 79 -0.28 13.23 2.96
CA THR A 79 -0.71 13.48 1.59
C THR A 79 -2.09 14.15 1.55
N PRO A 80 -2.40 14.96 0.51
CA PRO A 80 -3.69 15.64 0.43
C PRO A 80 -4.88 14.69 0.44
N LEU A 81 -5.93 15.11 1.14
CA LEU A 81 -7.26 14.53 1.06
C LEU A 81 -8.15 15.52 0.31
N ILE A 82 -8.29 15.32 -0.99
CA ILE A 82 -8.89 16.28 -1.92
C ILE A 82 -10.39 16.04 -1.95
N HIS A 83 -11.19 17.07 -1.71
CA HIS A 83 -12.64 17.02 -1.93
C HIS A 83 -12.93 17.11 -3.43
N ALA A 84 -13.30 15.99 -4.04
CA ALA A 84 -13.53 15.87 -5.48
C ALA A 84 -14.95 16.33 -5.84
N SER A 85 -15.18 17.64 -5.69
CA SER A 85 -16.52 18.23 -5.71
C SER A 85 -17.22 18.11 -7.07
N ARG A 86 -16.49 18.30 -8.19
CA ARG A 86 -17.06 18.29 -9.55
C ARG A 86 -17.39 16.87 -9.98
N LEU A 87 -16.50 15.93 -9.69
CA LEU A 87 -16.70 14.50 -9.90
C LEU A 87 -17.83 13.97 -9.01
N GLY A 88 -17.83 14.33 -7.72
CA GLY A 88 -18.88 14.00 -6.77
C GLY A 88 -20.26 14.44 -7.28
N GLN A 89 -20.39 15.72 -7.66
CA GLN A 89 -21.62 16.26 -8.23
C GLN A 89 -22.07 15.49 -9.48
N LYS A 90 -21.14 15.18 -10.39
CA LYS A 90 -21.44 14.43 -11.61
C LYS A 90 -21.98 13.02 -11.35
N ILE A 91 -21.59 12.40 -10.23
CA ILE A 91 -22.00 11.03 -9.87
C ILE A 91 -23.03 10.97 -8.74
N GLY A 92 -23.58 12.12 -8.33
CA GLY A 92 -24.63 12.20 -7.31
C GLY A 92 -24.15 12.05 -5.86
N LEU A 93 -22.88 12.35 -5.58
CA LEU A 93 -22.30 12.32 -4.24
C LEU A 93 -21.91 13.71 -3.75
N ASN A 94 -22.21 13.99 -2.47
CA ASN A 94 -21.78 15.22 -1.80
C ASN A 94 -20.40 15.04 -1.14
N GLY A 95 -20.12 13.85 -0.62
CA GLY A 95 -18.95 13.53 0.19
C GLY A 95 -17.92 12.66 -0.51
N LEU A 96 -17.54 12.97 -1.76
CA LEU A 96 -16.47 12.24 -2.47
C LEU A 96 -15.10 12.88 -2.23
N TYR A 97 -14.16 12.09 -1.73
CA TYR A 97 -12.78 12.51 -1.49
C TYR A 97 -11.79 11.58 -2.19
N ILE A 98 -10.65 12.14 -2.60
CA ILE A 98 -9.52 11.39 -3.15
C ILE A 98 -8.31 11.60 -2.22
N LYS A 99 -7.85 10.52 -1.59
CA LYS A 99 -6.59 10.53 -0.84
C LYS A 99 -5.45 10.33 -1.85
N ASP A 100 -4.69 11.40 -2.11
CA ASP A 100 -3.74 11.45 -3.21
C ASP A 100 -2.31 11.10 -2.79
N GLU A 101 -1.98 9.81 -2.89
CA GLU A 101 -0.64 9.31 -2.57
C GLU A 101 0.38 9.54 -3.71
N SER A 102 -0.01 10.17 -4.82
CA SER A 102 0.89 10.51 -5.92
C SER A 102 1.96 11.53 -5.54
N LEU A 103 1.71 12.35 -4.51
CA LEU A 103 2.62 13.40 -4.06
C LEU A 103 3.67 12.92 -3.06
N ASN A 104 3.76 11.62 -2.80
CA ASN A 104 4.90 11.08 -2.07
C ASN A 104 6.21 11.24 -2.88
N PRO A 105 7.39 11.20 -2.22
CA PRO A 105 8.69 11.49 -2.85
C PRO A 105 9.03 10.65 -4.09
N THR A 106 8.45 9.46 -4.23
CA THR A 106 8.71 8.53 -5.35
C THR A 106 7.50 8.40 -6.29
N GLY A 107 6.59 9.38 -6.25
CA GLY A 107 5.39 9.43 -7.07
C GLY A 107 4.32 8.39 -6.73
N ALA A 108 4.41 7.72 -5.57
CA ALA A 108 3.48 6.67 -5.17
C ALA A 108 3.51 6.36 -3.68
N PHE A 109 2.41 5.80 -3.18
CA PHE A 109 2.25 5.40 -1.78
C PHE A 109 3.33 4.41 -1.29
N LYS A 110 4.02 3.70 -2.22
CA LYS A 110 5.12 2.76 -1.93
C LYS A 110 6.21 3.39 -1.07
N ALA A 111 6.42 4.70 -1.18
CA ALA A 111 7.30 5.48 -0.33
C ALA A 111 7.11 5.19 1.17
N ARG A 112 5.86 5.22 1.67
CA ARG A 112 5.56 4.98 3.09
C ARG A 112 6.07 3.65 3.60
N GLY A 113 5.78 2.58 2.86
CA GLY A 113 6.16 1.23 3.27
C GLY A 113 7.68 1.05 3.22
N LEU A 114 8.32 1.51 2.16
CA LEU A 114 9.77 1.35 1.98
C LEU A 114 10.57 2.26 2.90
N CYS A 115 10.04 3.43 3.28
CA CYS A 115 10.58 4.24 4.36
C CYS A 115 10.74 3.41 5.65
N LEU A 116 9.67 2.75 6.10
CA LEU A 116 9.74 1.94 7.33
C LEU A 116 10.60 0.70 7.15
N ALA A 117 10.50 0.01 6.02
CA ALA A 117 11.30 -1.19 5.73
C ALA A 117 12.80 -0.90 5.77
N VAL A 118 13.23 0.19 5.13
CA VAL A 118 14.64 0.57 5.04
C VAL A 118 15.13 1.18 6.36
N SER A 119 14.29 1.95 7.07
CA SER A 119 14.63 2.43 8.42
C SER A 119 14.86 1.26 9.38
N MET A 120 13.99 0.24 9.34
CA MET A 120 14.18 -0.99 10.13
C MET A 120 15.35 -1.83 9.66
N ALA A 121 15.62 -1.90 8.35
CA ALA A 121 16.83 -2.53 7.85
C ALA A 121 18.08 -1.84 8.42
N LYS A 122 18.08 -0.51 8.51
CA LYS A 122 19.18 0.28 9.09
C LYS A 122 19.34 0.00 10.59
N GLU A 123 18.22 0.02 11.33
CA GLU A 123 18.16 -0.35 12.76
C GLU A 123 18.75 -1.73 13.02
N LEU A 124 18.44 -2.70 12.16
CA LEU A 124 18.90 -4.08 12.27
C LEU A 124 20.31 -4.32 11.68
N GLY A 125 21.02 -3.26 11.29
CA GLY A 125 22.40 -3.34 10.78
C GLY A 125 22.53 -3.88 9.35
N ILE A 126 21.42 -4.02 8.61
CA ILE A 126 21.39 -4.56 7.25
C ILE A 126 22.04 -3.57 6.28
N LYS A 127 22.85 -4.07 5.35
CA LYS A 127 23.59 -3.26 4.36
C LYS A 127 23.15 -3.48 2.92
N LYS A 128 22.50 -4.61 2.63
CA LYS A 128 22.09 -5.01 1.28
C LYS A 128 20.64 -5.45 1.28
N VAL A 129 19.83 -4.86 0.41
CA VAL A 129 18.41 -5.16 0.27
C VAL A 129 18.11 -5.63 -1.15
N ALA A 130 17.20 -6.59 -1.28
CA ALA A 130 16.75 -7.11 -2.56
C ALA A 130 15.22 -7.05 -2.69
N ILE A 131 14.74 -6.71 -3.89
CA ILE A 131 13.30 -6.72 -4.19
C ILE A 131 13.02 -7.27 -5.61
N PRO A 132 12.11 -8.24 -5.75
CA PRO A 132 11.49 -8.59 -7.02
C PRO A 132 10.30 -7.65 -7.26
N SER A 133 10.48 -6.65 -8.12
CA SER A 133 9.40 -5.69 -8.41
C SER A 133 9.49 -5.05 -9.78
N ALA A 134 8.37 -5.11 -10.52
CA ALA A 134 8.18 -4.51 -11.83
C ALA A 134 7.47 -3.15 -11.79
N GLY A 135 7.54 -2.40 -10.68
CA GLY A 135 6.74 -1.19 -10.51
C GLY A 135 7.18 -0.31 -9.36
N ASN A 136 6.25 0.49 -8.83
CA ASN A 136 6.53 1.56 -7.86
C ASN A 136 7.28 1.13 -6.58
N ALA A 137 7.30 -0.16 -6.22
CA ALA A 137 8.04 -0.61 -5.04
C ALA A 137 9.55 -0.68 -5.30
N ALA A 138 9.98 -0.96 -6.53
CA ALA A 138 11.38 -0.98 -6.89
C ALA A 138 12.01 0.41 -6.80
N GLY A 139 11.41 1.40 -7.46
CA GLY A 139 11.89 2.78 -7.41
C GLY A 139 11.87 3.37 -6.00
N ALA A 140 10.83 3.05 -5.21
CA ALA A 140 10.82 3.42 -3.80
C ALA A 140 11.97 2.74 -3.03
N MET A 141 12.16 1.44 -3.16
CA MET A 141 13.24 0.74 -2.48
C MET A 141 14.61 1.34 -2.84
N ALA A 142 14.86 1.59 -4.12
CA ALA A 142 16.09 2.24 -4.60
C ALA A 142 16.30 3.61 -3.96
N ALA A 143 15.26 4.46 -3.90
CA ALA A 143 15.36 5.80 -3.32
C ALA A 143 15.74 5.78 -1.83
N TYR A 144 15.06 4.93 -1.04
CA TYR A 144 15.35 4.85 0.40
C TYR A 144 16.67 4.14 0.68
N ALA A 145 17.04 3.11 -0.09
CA ALA A 145 18.34 2.45 0.05
C ALA A 145 19.49 3.42 -0.27
N ALA A 146 19.38 4.21 -1.34
CA ALA A 146 20.34 5.26 -1.66
C ALA A 146 20.45 6.29 -0.53
N ARG A 147 19.31 6.76 0.00
CA ARG A 147 19.28 7.68 1.16
C ARG A 147 19.93 7.08 2.42
N ALA A 148 19.84 5.77 2.60
CA ALA A 148 20.41 5.06 3.74
C ALA A 148 21.88 4.65 3.54
N GLY A 149 22.43 4.79 2.33
CA GLY A 149 23.76 4.26 1.99
C GLY A 149 23.80 2.73 1.94
N MET A 150 22.70 2.08 1.55
CA MET A 150 22.59 0.62 1.38
C MET A 150 22.70 0.21 -0.09
N GLU A 151 23.22 -0.99 -0.33
CA GLU A 151 23.19 -1.61 -1.65
C GLU A 151 21.77 -2.10 -1.98
N ALA A 152 21.25 -1.69 -3.13
CA ALA A 152 19.92 -2.06 -3.60
C ALA A 152 20.00 -3.00 -4.80
N HIS A 153 19.40 -4.19 -4.70
CA HIS A 153 19.29 -5.15 -5.79
C HIS A 153 17.83 -5.28 -6.24
N VAL A 154 17.58 -4.97 -7.51
CA VAL A 154 16.23 -4.95 -8.08
C VAL A 154 16.13 -5.98 -9.19
N PHE A 155 15.16 -6.88 -9.09
CA PHE A 155 14.87 -7.88 -10.12
C PHE A 155 13.54 -7.55 -10.79
N MET A 156 13.57 -7.33 -12.10
CA MET A 156 12.42 -6.89 -12.88
C MET A 156 12.23 -7.74 -14.14
N PRO A 157 11.00 -8.08 -14.52
CA PRO A 157 10.70 -8.56 -15.87
C PRO A 157 11.18 -7.59 -16.96
N VAL A 158 11.54 -8.11 -18.13
CA VAL A 158 11.92 -7.29 -19.30
C VAL A 158 10.78 -6.34 -19.74
N ASP A 159 9.52 -6.71 -19.51
CA ASP A 159 8.34 -5.92 -19.85
C ASP A 159 7.99 -4.81 -18.83
N THR A 160 8.85 -4.58 -17.83
CA THR A 160 8.65 -3.55 -16.81
C THR A 160 8.58 -2.15 -17.42
N PRO A 161 7.65 -1.27 -16.97
CA PRO A 161 7.55 0.12 -17.42
C PRO A 161 8.88 0.85 -17.40
N VAL A 162 9.15 1.64 -18.45
CA VAL A 162 10.45 2.29 -18.65
C VAL A 162 10.76 3.25 -17.50
N ALA A 163 9.75 4.00 -17.05
CA ALA A 163 9.88 4.92 -15.93
C ALA A 163 10.42 4.25 -14.67
N ASN A 164 9.94 3.04 -14.32
CA ASN A 164 10.41 2.33 -13.13
C ASN A 164 11.84 1.80 -13.28
N ARG A 165 12.25 1.38 -14.49
CA ARG A 165 13.63 0.94 -14.74
C ARG A 165 14.61 2.11 -14.63
N ILE A 166 14.31 3.22 -15.29
CA ILE A 166 15.11 4.45 -15.22
C ILE A 166 15.22 4.92 -13.78
N GLU A 167 14.10 5.05 -13.07
CA GLU A 167 14.08 5.46 -11.66
C GLU A 167 15.03 4.60 -10.80
N CYS A 168 15.06 3.28 -10.98
CA CYS A 168 15.96 2.41 -10.22
C CYS A 168 17.44 2.62 -10.57
N VAL A 169 17.77 2.71 -11.86
CA VAL A 169 19.15 2.88 -12.33
C VAL A 169 19.72 4.23 -11.88
N GLU A 170 18.97 5.31 -12.07
CA GLU A 170 19.41 6.67 -11.70
C GLU A 170 19.56 6.84 -10.18
N LEU A 171 18.84 6.05 -9.39
CA LEU A 171 18.98 6.00 -7.93
C LEU A 171 20.10 5.05 -7.46
N GLY A 172 20.87 4.46 -8.38
CA GLY A 172 22.04 3.65 -8.05
C GLY A 172 21.75 2.19 -7.70
N ALA A 173 20.56 1.67 -8.01
CA ALA A 173 20.26 0.26 -7.77
C ALA A 173 20.90 -0.66 -8.82
N HIS A 174 21.31 -1.85 -8.39
CA HIS A 174 21.71 -2.95 -9.26
C HIS A 174 20.46 -3.60 -9.88
N VAL A 175 20.11 -3.19 -11.09
CA VAL A 175 18.95 -3.72 -11.81
C VAL A 175 19.33 -4.96 -12.63
N THR A 176 18.64 -6.07 -12.35
CA THR A 176 18.71 -7.31 -13.14
C THR A 176 17.38 -7.53 -13.86
N LEU A 177 17.43 -7.56 -15.20
CA LEU A 177 16.27 -7.88 -16.02
C LEU A 177 16.15 -9.39 -16.22
N ILE A 178 14.95 -9.93 -16.02
CA ILE A 178 14.64 -11.34 -16.21
C ILE A 178 13.66 -11.49 -17.36
N ASN A 179 13.97 -12.40 -18.28
CA ASN A 179 13.04 -12.84 -19.32
C ASN A 179 12.04 -13.83 -18.71
N GLY A 180 10.99 -13.30 -18.08
CA GLY A 180 9.99 -14.07 -17.33
C GLY A 180 9.03 -13.16 -16.57
N LEU A 181 8.27 -13.76 -15.65
CA LEU A 181 7.30 -13.08 -14.81
C LEU A 181 7.93 -12.57 -13.50
N ILE A 182 7.14 -11.81 -12.74
CA ILE A 182 7.54 -11.35 -11.40
C ILE A 182 7.80 -12.51 -10.42
N THR A 183 7.16 -13.66 -10.64
CA THR A 183 7.39 -14.90 -9.88
C THR A 183 8.80 -15.43 -10.11
N ASP A 184 9.30 -15.39 -11.35
CA ASP A 184 10.68 -15.77 -11.70
C ASP A 184 11.70 -14.82 -11.05
N CYS A 185 11.38 -13.52 -10.99
CA CYS A 185 12.18 -12.55 -10.23
C CYS A 185 12.25 -12.90 -8.74
N GLY A 186 11.12 -13.31 -8.15
CA GLY A 186 11.08 -13.75 -6.75
C GLY A 186 11.88 -15.03 -6.51
N ALA A 187 11.86 -15.97 -7.46
CA ALA A 187 12.63 -17.21 -7.38
C ALA A 187 14.14 -16.93 -7.43
N GLU A 188 14.59 -16.02 -8.30
CA GLU A 188 16.00 -15.64 -8.41
C GLU A 188 16.53 -14.96 -7.13
N VAL A 189 15.74 -14.07 -6.52
CA VAL A 189 16.06 -13.49 -5.21
C VAL A 189 16.18 -14.59 -4.14
N ALA A 190 15.20 -15.49 -4.07
CA ALA A 190 15.19 -16.56 -3.08
C ALA A 190 16.40 -17.51 -3.21
N LYS A 191 16.83 -17.77 -4.45
CA LYS A 191 17.99 -18.62 -4.76
C LYS A 191 19.31 -18.04 -4.29
N ARG A 192 19.48 -16.71 -4.36
CA ARG A 192 20.77 -16.04 -4.15
C ARG A 192 20.91 -15.30 -2.83
N LYS A 193 19.79 -14.95 -2.18
CA LYS A 193 19.80 -14.04 -1.01
C LYS A 193 20.76 -14.44 0.12
N GLU A 194 20.87 -15.73 0.44
CA GLU A 194 21.74 -16.19 1.53
C GLU A 194 23.23 -16.03 1.17
N ALA A 195 23.61 -16.41 -0.05
CA ALA A 195 25.00 -16.32 -0.51
C ALA A 195 25.46 -14.86 -0.70
N GLU A 196 24.53 -13.98 -1.07
CA GLU A 196 24.79 -12.57 -1.35
C GLU A 196 24.56 -11.65 -0.12
N GLY A 197 24.03 -12.20 0.98
CA GLY A 197 23.71 -11.45 2.20
C GLY A 197 22.58 -10.43 2.02
N TRP A 198 21.60 -10.71 1.16
CA TRP A 198 20.49 -9.81 0.88
C TRP A 198 19.33 -9.99 1.86
N PHE A 199 18.81 -8.87 2.35
CA PHE A 199 17.51 -8.85 3.01
C PHE A 199 16.38 -8.66 2.00
N ASP A 200 15.47 -9.62 1.93
CA ASP A 200 14.33 -9.59 1.00
C ASP A 200 13.23 -8.65 1.54
N VAL A 201 13.02 -7.52 0.86
CA VAL A 201 11.98 -6.52 1.20
C VAL A 201 10.73 -6.63 0.31
N SER A 202 10.51 -7.82 -0.27
CA SER A 202 9.28 -8.17 -1.00
C SER A 202 8.03 -7.85 -0.19
N THR A 203 6.94 -7.55 -0.91
CA THR A 203 5.65 -7.20 -0.30
C THR A 203 5.18 -8.29 0.67
N LEU A 204 4.98 -7.92 1.94
CA LEU A 204 4.55 -8.81 3.05
C LEU A 204 5.53 -9.95 3.40
N LYS A 205 6.75 -9.95 2.86
CA LYS A 205 7.81 -10.87 3.32
C LYS A 205 8.62 -10.31 4.47
N GLU A 206 8.54 -9.03 4.74
CA GLU A 206 9.10 -8.42 5.94
C GLU A 206 7.97 -7.71 6.73
N PRO A 207 8.14 -7.50 8.05
CA PRO A 207 7.05 -7.04 8.92
C PRO A 207 6.73 -5.54 8.80
N TYR A 208 7.64 -4.72 8.27
CA TYR A 208 7.67 -3.28 8.55
C TYR A 208 7.03 -2.41 7.47
N ARG A 209 6.85 -2.90 6.23
CA ARG A 209 6.10 -2.14 5.22
C ARG A 209 4.66 -1.89 5.63
N ILE A 210 4.03 -2.80 6.37
CA ILE A 210 2.67 -2.59 6.90
C ILE A 210 2.65 -1.36 7.82
N GLU A 211 3.66 -1.22 8.69
CA GLU A 211 3.73 -0.10 9.64
C GLU A 211 3.88 1.25 8.95
N GLY A 212 4.60 1.30 7.82
CA GLY A 212 4.60 2.51 7.00
C GLY A 212 3.24 2.78 6.37
N LYS A 213 2.56 1.74 5.86
CA LYS A 213 1.26 1.85 5.20
C LYS A 213 0.12 2.19 6.14
N LYS A 214 0.16 1.73 7.39
CA LYS A 214 -0.91 1.99 8.37
C LYS A 214 -1.08 3.49 8.65
N THR A 215 -0.01 4.27 8.48
CA THR A 215 -0.08 5.73 8.60
C THR A 215 -1.11 6.37 7.66
N MET A 216 -1.44 5.75 6.52
CA MET A 216 -2.57 6.20 5.69
C MET A 216 -3.91 6.22 6.45
N GLY A 217 -4.14 5.25 7.34
CA GLY A 217 -5.35 5.19 8.17
C GLY A 217 -5.34 6.23 9.29
N TYR A 218 -4.20 6.43 9.95
CA TYR A 218 -4.02 7.51 10.93
C TYR A 218 -4.23 8.88 10.32
N GLU A 219 -3.61 9.15 9.17
CA GLU A 219 -3.77 10.42 8.45
C GLU A 219 -5.20 10.65 8.03
N LEU A 220 -5.86 9.62 7.51
CA LEU A 220 -7.25 9.73 7.07
C LEU A 220 -8.17 10.09 8.24
N ALA A 221 -7.99 9.42 9.40
CA ALA A 221 -8.73 9.76 10.60
C ALA A 221 -8.45 11.19 11.04
N GLU A 222 -7.18 11.60 11.13
CA GLU A 222 -6.80 12.94 11.56
C GLU A 222 -7.35 14.03 10.62
N GLN A 223 -7.26 13.84 9.30
CA GLN A 223 -7.76 14.77 8.29
C GLN A 223 -9.29 14.88 8.27
N PHE A 224 -9.99 13.87 8.78
CA PHE A 224 -11.43 13.92 9.04
C PHE A 224 -11.78 14.16 10.51
N ASN A 225 -10.87 14.78 11.27
CA ASN A 225 -11.09 15.14 12.66
C ASN A 225 -11.56 13.95 13.52
N TRP A 226 -10.90 12.81 13.32
CA TRP A 226 -11.10 11.55 14.02
C TRP A 226 -12.42 10.83 13.73
N GLU A 227 -13.13 11.24 12.68
CA GLU A 227 -14.33 10.56 12.18
C GLU A 227 -14.04 9.83 10.86
N LEU A 228 -13.97 8.50 10.92
CA LEU A 228 -13.71 7.68 9.74
C LEU A 228 -14.81 7.85 8.66
N PRO A 229 -14.47 7.72 7.36
CA PRO A 229 -15.46 7.73 6.28
C PRO A 229 -16.37 6.50 6.36
N ASP A 230 -17.48 6.54 5.63
CA ASP A 230 -18.42 5.42 5.53
C ASP A 230 -17.91 4.34 4.55
N VAL A 231 -17.17 4.75 3.53
CA VAL A 231 -16.71 3.86 2.44
C VAL A 231 -15.29 4.22 2.02
N ILE A 232 -14.45 3.20 1.88
CA ILE A 232 -13.11 3.32 1.29
C ILE A 232 -13.02 2.40 0.08
N LEU A 233 -12.67 2.96 -1.08
CA LEU A 233 -12.26 2.20 -2.26
C LEU A 233 -10.75 2.24 -2.38
N TYR A 234 -10.15 1.06 -2.40
CA TYR A 234 -8.70 0.90 -2.40
C TYR A 234 -8.28 -0.05 -3.54
N PRO A 235 -7.42 0.42 -4.48
CA PRO A 235 -6.93 -0.43 -5.54
C PRO A 235 -5.84 -1.38 -5.03
N THR A 236 -5.98 -2.67 -5.35
CA THR A 236 -5.26 -3.74 -4.66
C THR A 236 -4.50 -4.66 -5.60
N GLY A 237 -3.18 -4.57 -5.53
CA GLY A 237 -2.28 -5.68 -5.86
C GLY A 237 -2.04 -6.55 -4.61
N GLY A 238 -0.94 -6.28 -3.89
CA GLY A 238 -0.53 -7.06 -2.71
C GLY A 238 -1.19 -6.72 -1.37
N GLY A 239 -2.19 -5.82 -1.32
CA GLY A 239 -3.03 -5.62 -0.11
C GLY A 239 -2.44 -4.89 1.09
N THR A 240 -1.14 -4.58 1.11
CA THR A 240 -0.48 -4.02 2.32
C THR A 240 -1.13 -2.72 2.82
N GLY A 241 -1.65 -1.88 1.91
CA GLY A 241 -2.35 -0.64 2.29
C GLY A 241 -3.69 -0.91 2.98
N LEU A 242 -4.49 -1.83 2.43
CA LEU A 242 -5.75 -2.28 3.02
C LEU A 242 -5.53 -2.82 4.44
N VAL A 243 -4.56 -3.73 4.58
CA VAL A 243 -4.18 -4.34 5.86
C VAL A 243 -3.68 -3.29 6.84
N GLY A 244 -2.82 -2.37 6.39
CA GLY A 244 -2.29 -1.29 7.20
C GLY A 244 -3.39 -0.37 7.73
N MET A 245 -4.30 0.11 6.88
CA MET A 245 -5.40 0.98 7.32
C MET A 245 -6.29 0.28 8.36
N TRP A 246 -6.65 -0.98 8.12
CA TRP A 246 -7.46 -1.74 9.07
C TRP A 246 -6.78 -1.90 10.43
N LYS A 247 -5.48 -2.18 10.43
CA LYS A 247 -4.65 -2.20 11.64
C LYS A 247 -4.63 -0.85 12.34
N ALA A 248 -4.48 0.27 11.62
CA ALA A 248 -4.50 1.60 12.23
C ALA A 248 -5.86 1.92 12.89
N PHE A 249 -6.97 1.51 12.27
CA PHE A 249 -8.31 1.72 12.86
C PHE A 249 -8.49 0.90 14.14
N ASP A 250 -7.97 -0.32 14.19
CA ASP A 250 -7.96 -1.14 15.40
C ASP A 250 -7.11 -0.50 16.51
N GLU A 251 -5.87 -0.10 16.18
CA GLU A 251 -4.98 0.57 17.13
C GLU A 251 -5.59 1.87 17.69
N MET A 252 -6.17 2.72 16.83
CA MET A 252 -6.79 3.96 17.28
C MET A 252 -8.04 3.72 18.15
N GLU A 253 -8.81 2.67 17.92
CA GLU A 253 -9.92 2.31 18.82
C GLU A 253 -9.40 1.90 20.19
N GLN A 254 -8.38 1.03 20.23
CA GLN A 254 -7.77 0.59 21.48
C GLN A 254 -7.10 1.75 22.26
N MET A 255 -6.57 2.75 21.56
CA MET A 255 -6.07 3.99 22.17
C MET A 255 -7.18 4.97 22.60
N GLY A 256 -8.45 4.68 22.29
CA GLY A 256 -9.60 5.54 22.60
C GLY A 256 -9.69 6.80 21.71
N TRP A 257 -9.04 6.80 20.55
CA TRP A 257 -9.00 7.95 19.64
C TRP A 257 -10.18 8.00 18.68
N ILE A 258 -10.74 6.84 18.35
CA ILE A 258 -11.94 6.68 17.52
C ILE A 258 -12.87 5.67 18.16
N GLY A 259 -14.13 5.61 17.70
CA GLY A 259 -15.10 4.57 18.11
C GLY A 259 -14.97 3.28 17.30
N SER A 260 -15.91 2.36 17.54
CA SER A 260 -15.98 1.04 16.88
C SER A 260 -16.49 1.07 15.44
N LYS A 261 -17.08 2.19 14.97
CA LYS A 261 -17.54 2.33 13.59
C LYS A 261 -16.37 2.13 12.62
N ARG A 262 -16.58 1.36 11.55
CA ARG A 262 -15.59 1.11 10.50
C ARG A 262 -16.13 1.45 9.11
N PRO A 263 -15.27 1.92 8.18
CA PRO A 263 -15.64 2.06 6.79
C PRO A 263 -15.92 0.69 6.16
N ARG A 264 -16.87 0.64 5.23
CA ARG A 264 -17.00 -0.48 4.29
C ARG A 264 -15.81 -0.45 3.33
N MET A 265 -15.00 -1.51 3.35
CA MET A 265 -13.76 -1.57 2.57
C MET A 265 -14.00 -2.28 1.24
N TYR A 266 -13.77 -1.58 0.13
CA TYR A 266 -13.83 -2.16 -1.20
C TYR A 266 -12.43 -2.28 -1.81
N THR A 267 -12.08 -3.51 -2.20
CA THR A 267 -10.87 -3.75 -2.98
C THR A 267 -11.19 -3.72 -4.47
N VAL A 268 -10.31 -3.09 -5.25
CA VAL A 268 -10.46 -2.99 -6.70
C VAL A 268 -9.26 -3.64 -7.40
N GLN A 269 -9.52 -4.56 -8.33
CA GLN A 269 -8.49 -5.26 -9.10
C GLN A 269 -8.74 -5.12 -10.62
N ALA A 270 -7.71 -5.40 -11.43
CA ALA A 270 -7.87 -5.52 -12.88
C ALA A 270 -8.52 -6.86 -13.23
N THR A 271 -9.41 -6.93 -14.22
CA THR A 271 -9.98 -8.20 -14.70
C THR A 271 -8.91 -9.20 -15.15
N GLY A 272 -7.81 -8.73 -15.73
CA GLY A 272 -6.66 -9.54 -16.11
C GLY A 272 -5.75 -9.97 -14.95
N CYS A 273 -6.02 -9.55 -13.70
CA CYS A 273 -5.34 -10.01 -12.50
C CYS A 273 -6.20 -9.78 -11.23
N ALA A 274 -7.18 -10.66 -10.99
CA ALA A 274 -8.19 -10.49 -9.93
C ALA A 274 -8.28 -11.65 -8.91
N PRO A 275 -7.16 -12.12 -8.30
CA PRO A 275 -7.19 -13.27 -7.40
C PRO A 275 -8.08 -13.07 -6.16
N ILE A 276 -8.09 -11.87 -5.57
CA ILE A 276 -8.89 -11.56 -4.38
C ILE A 276 -10.37 -11.47 -4.72
N VAL A 277 -10.71 -10.92 -5.89
CA VAL A 277 -12.11 -10.89 -6.38
C VAL A 277 -12.63 -12.32 -6.53
N ARG A 278 -11.88 -13.18 -7.23
CA ARG A 278 -12.26 -14.60 -7.40
C ARG A 278 -12.44 -15.31 -6.06
N ALA A 279 -11.50 -15.15 -5.14
CA ALA A 279 -11.58 -15.78 -3.83
C ALA A 279 -12.76 -15.26 -2.99
N PHE A 280 -13.04 -13.95 -3.04
CA PHE A 280 -14.16 -13.35 -2.32
C PHE A 280 -15.50 -13.86 -2.85
N GLU A 281 -15.70 -13.89 -4.17
CA GLU A 281 -16.93 -14.36 -4.82
C GLU A 281 -17.20 -15.86 -4.59
N ASN A 282 -16.13 -16.67 -4.54
CA ASN A 282 -16.25 -18.11 -4.28
C ASN A 282 -16.28 -18.47 -2.79
N GLY A 283 -16.18 -17.49 -1.88
CA GLY A 283 -16.18 -17.74 -0.44
C GLY A 283 -14.93 -18.47 0.08
N TRP A 284 -13.80 -18.39 -0.62
CA TRP A 284 -12.55 -19.05 -0.22
C TRP A 284 -11.78 -18.27 0.84
N ASP A 285 -11.07 -18.95 1.72
CA ASP A 285 -10.26 -18.29 2.77
C ASP A 285 -8.87 -17.85 2.33
N GLU A 286 -8.38 -18.41 1.22
CA GLU A 286 -7.14 -18.02 0.56
C GLU A 286 -7.39 -17.84 -0.94
N ALA A 287 -6.58 -17.01 -1.58
CA ALA A 287 -6.68 -16.72 -3.00
C ALA A 287 -5.63 -17.52 -3.79
N PRO A 288 -6.07 -18.48 -4.62
CA PRO A 288 -5.18 -19.16 -5.55
C PRO A 288 -4.48 -18.17 -6.48
N GLU A 289 -3.34 -18.60 -7.01
CA GLU A 289 -2.59 -17.80 -7.97
C GLU A 289 -3.40 -17.53 -9.24
N PHE A 290 -3.34 -16.29 -9.72
CA PHE A 290 -3.97 -15.87 -10.96
C PHE A 290 -3.02 -16.11 -12.14
N GLU A 291 -3.32 -17.13 -12.94
CA GLU A 291 -2.53 -17.49 -14.12
C GLU A 291 -2.56 -16.40 -15.19
N ASN A 292 -1.45 -16.24 -15.92
CA ASN A 292 -1.33 -15.31 -17.06
C ASN A 292 -1.76 -13.86 -16.74
N ALA A 293 -1.42 -13.40 -15.54
CA ALA A 293 -1.78 -12.07 -15.05
C ALA A 293 -1.27 -10.94 -15.97
N HIS A 294 -2.18 -10.09 -16.43
CA HIS A 294 -1.88 -8.95 -17.30
C HIS A 294 -2.78 -7.75 -16.97
N THR A 295 -2.23 -6.55 -17.12
CA THR A 295 -2.96 -5.27 -17.02
C THR A 295 -1.98 -4.12 -17.32
N VAL A 296 -2.48 -3.02 -17.87
CA VAL A 296 -1.71 -1.76 -18.02
C VAL A 296 -1.35 -1.13 -16.66
N ALA A 297 -2.09 -1.46 -15.60
CA ALA A 297 -1.90 -0.96 -14.25
C ALA A 297 -0.93 -1.88 -13.48
N SER A 298 0.38 -1.71 -13.71
CA SER A 298 1.43 -2.60 -13.18
C SER A 298 1.39 -2.81 -11.65
N GLY A 299 0.88 -1.84 -10.88
CA GLY A 299 0.70 -1.96 -9.44
C GLY A 299 -0.40 -2.95 -9.00
N LEU A 300 -1.33 -3.29 -9.91
CA LEU A 300 -2.40 -4.29 -9.71
C LEU A 300 -2.03 -5.69 -10.23
N ARG A 301 -0.96 -5.83 -11.02
CA ARG A 301 -0.48 -7.10 -11.58
C ARG A 301 0.23 -7.96 -10.51
N VAL A 302 -0.52 -8.40 -9.49
CA VAL A 302 -0.04 -9.25 -8.39
C VAL A 302 -0.85 -10.55 -8.37
N PRO A 303 -0.36 -11.63 -9.00
CA PRO A 303 -1.14 -12.86 -9.20
C PRO A 303 -1.36 -13.64 -7.90
N ARG A 304 -0.49 -13.46 -6.90
CA ARG A 304 -0.59 -14.11 -5.60
C ARG A 304 -0.12 -13.17 -4.49
N ALA A 305 -0.90 -13.04 -3.43
CA ALA A 305 -0.58 -12.21 -2.27
C ALA A 305 -0.42 -13.07 -1.02
N ILE A 306 0.65 -12.85 -0.26
CA ILE A 306 0.96 -13.65 0.95
C ILE A 306 -0.07 -13.41 2.06
N GLY A 307 -0.64 -12.20 2.14
CA GLY A 307 -1.67 -11.80 3.11
C GLY A 307 -3.08 -11.75 2.54
N ASP A 308 -3.38 -12.55 1.53
CA ASP A 308 -4.72 -12.72 0.93
C ASP A 308 -5.83 -12.99 1.96
N PHE A 309 -5.62 -13.93 2.87
CA PHE A 309 -6.57 -14.28 3.93
C PHE A 309 -6.91 -13.09 4.84
N ILE A 310 -5.92 -12.21 5.11
CA ILE A 310 -6.14 -10.99 5.90
C ILE A 310 -7.05 -10.03 5.14
N MET A 311 -6.80 -9.84 3.83
CA MET A 311 -7.64 -8.99 2.99
C MET A 311 -9.07 -9.53 2.93
N LEU A 312 -9.24 -10.82 2.66
CA LEU A 312 -10.56 -11.45 2.57
C LEU A 312 -11.35 -11.30 3.87
N ASN A 313 -10.69 -11.48 5.02
CA ASN A 313 -11.30 -11.24 6.33
C ASN A 313 -11.74 -9.78 6.53
N ILE A 314 -10.91 -8.80 6.16
CA ILE A 314 -11.24 -7.37 6.25
C ILE A 314 -12.46 -7.03 5.40
N LEU A 315 -12.50 -7.52 4.15
CA LEU A 315 -13.61 -7.23 3.23
C LEU A 315 -14.94 -7.78 3.77
N ARG A 316 -14.93 -9.00 4.35
CA ARG A 316 -16.10 -9.61 4.98
C ARG A 316 -16.52 -8.86 6.23
N THR A 317 -15.58 -8.63 7.15
CA THR A 317 -15.85 -8.00 8.46
C THR A 317 -16.31 -6.55 8.32
N SER A 318 -15.80 -5.82 7.33
CA SER A 318 -16.21 -4.44 7.06
C SER A 318 -17.57 -4.31 6.37
N GLY A 319 -18.19 -5.41 5.93
CA GLY A 319 -19.38 -5.37 5.09
C GLY A 319 -19.13 -4.75 3.70
N GLY A 320 -17.88 -4.77 3.26
CA GLY A 320 -17.44 -4.25 1.96
C GLY A 320 -17.45 -5.32 0.87
N GLY A 321 -16.47 -5.29 -0.04
CA GLY A 321 -16.42 -6.26 -1.13
C GLY A 321 -15.22 -6.17 -2.06
N ALA A 322 -15.15 -7.08 -3.02
CA ALA A 322 -14.11 -7.12 -4.04
C ALA A 322 -14.72 -6.97 -5.44
N VAL A 323 -14.16 -6.09 -6.26
CA VAL A 323 -14.66 -5.82 -7.62
C VAL A 323 -13.51 -5.73 -8.61
N ALA A 324 -13.67 -6.32 -9.79
CA ALA A 324 -12.73 -6.19 -10.89
C ALA A 324 -13.23 -5.17 -11.93
N VAL A 325 -12.31 -4.46 -12.59
CA VAL A 325 -12.58 -3.53 -13.69
C VAL A 325 -11.60 -3.77 -14.84
N THR A 326 -12.00 -3.43 -16.07
CA THR A 326 -11.12 -3.59 -17.24
C THR A 326 -10.11 -2.45 -17.34
N ASP A 327 -9.03 -2.67 -18.08
CA ASP A 327 -8.02 -1.63 -18.33
C ASP A 327 -8.63 -0.42 -19.06
N GLU A 328 -9.58 -0.63 -19.98
CA GLU A 328 -10.29 0.44 -20.68
C GLU A 328 -11.12 1.29 -19.72
N GLU A 329 -11.78 0.67 -18.73
CA GLU A 329 -12.51 1.38 -17.68
C GLU A 329 -11.57 2.24 -16.83
N MET A 330 -10.39 1.72 -16.45
CA MET A 330 -9.39 2.47 -15.68
C MET A 330 -8.87 3.70 -16.45
N ILE A 331 -8.55 3.53 -17.73
CA ILE A 331 -8.03 4.62 -18.56
C ILE A 331 -9.12 5.67 -18.81
N THR A 332 -10.36 5.25 -19.03
CA THR A 332 -11.51 6.16 -19.16
C THR A 332 -11.75 6.94 -17.87
N ALA A 333 -11.72 6.25 -16.72
CA ALA A 333 -11.86 6.86 -15.41
C ALA A 333 -10.72 7.86 -15.11
N THR A 334 -9.49 7.55 -15.55
CA THR A 334 -8.35 8.47 -15.36
C THR A 334 -8.57 9.79 -16.09
N ARG A 335 -9.04 9.73 -17.34
CA ARG A 335 -9.40 10.93 -18.12
C ARG A 335 -10.54 11.71 -17.46
N GLU A 336 -11.52 11.01 -16.91
CA GLU A 336 -12.65 11.64 -16.22
C GLU A 336 -12.19 12.38 -14.95
N ILE A 337 -11.43 11.71 -14.07
CA ILE A 337 -10.86 12.32 -12.86
C ILE A 337 -9.99 13.53 -13.23
N GLY A 338 -9.10 13.38 -14.21
CA GLY A 338 -8.22 14.46 -14.66
C GLY A 338 -8.98 15.68 -15.20
N SER A 339 -10.00 15.46 -16.03
CA SER A 339 -10.79 16.56 -16.62
C SER A 339 -11.74 17.26 -15.64
N LEU A 340 -12.13 16.59 -14.54
CA LEU A 340 -13.05 17.16 -13.56
C LEU A 340 -12.32 17.76 -12.35
N GLU A 341 -11.20 17.19 -11.92
CA GLU A 341 -10.49 17.57 -10.70
C GLU A 341 -9.06 18.08 -10.93
N GLY A 342 -8.57 18.07 -12.17
CA GLY A 342 -7.20 18.49 -12.48
C GLY A 342 -6.12 17.52 -11.96
N MET A 343 -6.50 16.28 -11.65
CA MET A 343 -5.62 15.28 -11.08
C MET A 343 -5.17 14.26 -12.12
N PHE A 344 -3.87 14.20 -12.41
CA PHE A 344 -3.32 13.11 -13.21
C PHE A 344 -2.99 11.89 -12.34
N CYS A 345 -4.05 11.20 -11.89
CA CYS A 345 -3.94 10.01 -11.05
C CYS A 345 -3.40 8.81 -11.84
N ALA A 346 -2.87 7.81 -11.12
CA ALA A 346 -2.50 6.55 -11.75
C ALA A 346 -3.75 5.72 -12.14
N PRO A 347 -3.65 4.85 -13.17
CA PRO A 347 -4.75 3.95 -13.54
C PRO A 347 -5.27 3.12 -12.37
N GLU A 348 -4.40 2.75 -11.41
CA GLU A 348 -4.82 2.06 -10.19
C GLU A 348 -5.82 2.87 -9.37
N GLY A 349 -5.53 4.14 -9.11
CA GLY A 349 -6.45 5.01 -8.36
C GLY A 349 -7.77 5.18 -9.10
N ALA A 350 -7.68 5.38 -10.42
CA ALA A 350 -8.83 5.58 -11.28
C ALA A 350 -9.75 4.35 -11.38
N ALA A 351 -9.21 3.14 -11.23
CA ALA A 351 -9.97 1.89 -11.21
C ALA A 351 -11.13 1.91 -10.20
N CYS A 352 -11.02 2.70 -9.14
CA CYS A 352 -12.05 2.81 -8.11
C CYS A 352 -13.31 3.54 -8.58
N LEU A 353 -13.23 4.42 -9.57
CA LEU A 353 -14.38 5.22 -10.00
C LEU A 353 -15.48 4.39 -10.69
N PRO A 354 -15.18 3.47 -11.63
CA PRO A 354 -16.18 2.55 -12.18
C PRO A 354 -16.85 1.68 -11.09
N VAL A 355 -16.08 1.20 -10.11
CA VAL A 355 -16.61 0.45 -8.97
C VAL A 355 -17.56 1.31 -8.14
N LEU A 356 -17.18 2.55 -7.83
CA LEU A 356 -18.04 3.47 -7.09
C LEU A 356 -19.38 3.70 -7.81
N ARG A 357 -19.38 3.86 -9.13
CA ARG A 357 -20.61 3.98 -9.92
C ARG A 357 -21.51 2.75 -9.80
N LYS A 358 -20.91 1.55 -9.86
CA LYS A 358 -21.63 0.29 -9.64
C LYS A 358 -22.27 0.24 -8.25
N LEU A 359 -21.52 0.62 -7.22
CA LEU A 359 -22.03 0.63 -5.84
C LEU A 359 -23.17 1.64 -5.63
N ILE A 360 -23.11 2.80 -6.30
CA ILE A 360 -24.21 3.78 -6.30
C ILE A 360 -25.45 3.21 -7.00
N ALA A 361 -25.29 2.60 -8.17
CA ALA A 361 -26.38 1.98 -8.92
C ALA A 361 -27.05 0.83 -8.14
N GLU A 362 -26.27 0.09 -7.36
CA GLU A 362 -26.75 -0.98 -6.47
C GLU A 362 -27.36 -0.46 -5.15
N GLY A 363 -27.37 0.86 -4.92
CA GLY A 363 -27.86 1.47 -3.66
C GLY A 363 -26.98 1.17 -2.44
N LYS A 364 -25.78 0.60 -2.62
CA LYS A 364 -24.82 0.33 -1.55
C LYS A 364 -24.12 1.61 -1.07
N VAL A 365 -23.99 2.58 -1.97
CA VAL A 365 -23.47 3.93 -1.67
C VAL A 365 -24.52 4.96 -2.04
N THR A 366 -24.72 5.92 -1.15
CA THR A 366 -25.73 6.97 -1.25
C THR A 366 -25.10 8.35 -1.13
N SER A 367 -25.86 9.40 -1.46
CA SER A 367 -25.40 10.80 -1.33
C SER A 367 -25.12 11.25 0.12
N LYS A 368 -25.48 10.42 1.11
CA LYS A 368 -25.20 10.64 2.53
C LYS A 368 -23.84 10.06 2.96
N ASP A 369 -23.28 9.13 2.20
CA ASP A 369 -22.02 8.49 2.53
C ASP A 369 -20.83 9.43 2.29
N ARG A 370 -19.89 9.46 3.24
CA ARG A 370 -18.54 9.98 3.03
C ARG A 370 -17.68 8.89 2.41
N VAL A 371 -17.26 9.10 1.16
CA VAL A 371 -16.56 8.12 0.33
C VAL A 371 -15.13 8.59 0.05
N VAL A 372 -14.17 7.68 0.20
CA VAL A 372 -12.76 7.95 -0.12
C VAL A 372 -12.27 6.99 -1.19
N ILE A 373 -11.75 7.54 -2.29
CA ILE A 373 -10.94 6.81 -3.27
C ILE A 373 -9.46 7.03 -2.92
N PHE A 374 -8.69 5.94 -2.86
CA PHE A 374 -7.23 6.04 -2.75
C PHE A 374 -6.58 6.09 -4.13
N ASN A 375 -6.04 7.25 -4.50
CA ASN A 375 -5.10 7.31 -5.62
C ASN A 375 -3.71 6.90 -5.12
N THR A 376 -3.20 5.75 -5.59
CA THR A 376 -1.97 5.17 -5.04
C THR A 376 -0.68 5.62 -5.73
N GLY A 377 -0.77 6.37 -6.83
CA GLY A 377 0.40 6.88 -7.56
C GLY A 377 0.09 7.96 -8.58
N ALA A 378 1.15 8.49 -9.18
CA ALA A 378 1.06 9.50 -10.24
C ALA A 378 0.83 8.84 -11.60
N GLY A 379 -0.01 9.46 -12.44
CA GLY A 379 -0.22 9.04 -13.83
C GLY A 379 1.06 9.08 -14.67
N MET A 380 2.02 9.95 -14.29
CA MET A 380 3.34 10.03 -14.92
C MET A 380 4.18 8.75 -14.84
N LYS A 381 3.83 7.79 -13.95
CA LYS A 381 4.52 6.50 -13.87
C LYS A 381 3.96 5.44 -14.85
N TYR A 382 2.95 5.81 -15.64
CA TYR A 382 2.19 4.91 -16.52
C TYR A 382 1.99 5.51 -17.91
N LEU A 383 2.95 6.28 -18.41
CA LEU A 383 2.79 7.01 -19.68
C LEU A 383 2.48 6.05 -20.84
N GLU A 384 3.06 4.87 -20.83
CA GLU A 384 2.87 3.81 -21.84
C GLU A 384 1.43 3.26 -21.86
N ALA A 385 0.66 3.42 -20.77
CA ALA A 385 -0.74 3.01 -20.70
C ALA A 385 -1.67 3.94 -21.49
N TYR A 386 -1.23 5.16 -21.78
CA TYR A 386 -2.01 6.13 -22.54
C TYR A 386 -1.49 6.13 -23.97
N GLY A 387 -2.19 5.40 -24.86
CA GLY A 387 -1.88 5.36 -26.28
C GLY A 387 -1.96 6.75 -26.93
N LEU A 388 -0.86 7.49 -26.91
CA LEU A 388 -0.69 8.68 -27.73
C LEU A 388 -0.44 8.18 -29.15
N LYS A 389 -1.52 8.15 -29.96
CA LYS A 389 -1.34 8.16 -31.41
C LYS A 389 -0.66 9.49 -31.71
N THR A 390 0.62 9.46 -32.08
CA THR A 390 1.28 10.60 -32.69
C THR A 390 0.45 10.99 -33.92
N ALA A 391 -0.13 12.19 -33.89
CA ALA A 391 -0.92 12.73 -34.98
C ALA A 391 -0.06 12.96 -36.22
#